data_AF-A0A511FBD9-F1
#
_entry.id   AF-A0A511FBD9-F1
#
_cell.length_a   1.000
_cell.length_b   1.000
_cell.length_c   1.000
_cell.angle_alpha   90.00
_cell.angle_beta   90.00
_cell.angle_gamma   90.00
#
_symmetry.space_group_name_H-M   'P 1'
#
loop_
_entity.id
_entity.type
_entity.pdbx_description
1 polymer ?
#
loop_
_entity_poly.entity_id
_entity_poly.type
_entity_poly.pdbx_seq_one_letter_code
_entity_poly.pdbx_strand_id
1 'polypeptide(L)'
;MTGQRFDASAHPRTPAGVRSGGQFSTRARGEASITLDDSPTRADWSAVVQDRGRGIAMALHEVTGWPVVTSSAGQFAVRTPNGRVLHLGGVDNQATWAGRSGGADRSVLEVPAVDPPRPTPRSMQLAGQLLAEHSEAATAAVPPIGDCDELTFTAEQCHRLAQALHDASGWEVVVVSDGPHGVAGWVHAGVRTPGGQILDVHGLQDEQLWIVDWAEHCDAVADGEEAYDRDDVGVFPATDHGWTPEHGWALGDSAPLYPDIEKRAAQVASLLLEQYRHAEAA
;
A
#
# COMPACT_ATOMS: atom_id res chain seq x y z
N MET A 1 -14.89 -22.85 23.16
CA MET A 1 -13.67 -22.05 22.99
C MET A 1 -13.89 -20.76 23.75
N THR A 2 -13.07 -20.47 24.76
CA THR A 2 -13.15 -19.26 25.58
C THR A 2 -12.29 -18.19 24.91
N GLY A 3 -12.91 -17.25 24.20
CA GLY A 3 -12.20 -16.06 23.71
C GLY A 3 -11.68 -15.25 24.90
N GLN A 4 -10.39 -14.93 24.91
CA GLN A 4 -9.83 -14.01 25.88
C GLN A 4 -10.28 -12.59 25.51
N ARG A 5 -10.87 -11.87 26.48
CA ARG A 5 -11.33 -10.49 26.32
C ARG A 5 -10.21 -9.52 26.70
N PHE A 6 -10.04 -8.47 25.92
CA PHE A 6 -9.12 -7.38 26.17
C PHE A 6 -9.68 -6.42 27.23
N ASP A 7 -8.82 -5.89 28.12
CA ASP A 7 -9.19 -4.88 29.13
C ASP A 7 -8.54 -3.54 28.78
N ALA A 8 -9.29 -2.67 28.11
CA ALA A 8 -8.85 -1.36 27.68
C ALA A 8 -8.57 -0.37 28.83
N SER A 9 -8.85 -0.73 30.09
CA SER A 9 -8.64 0.15 31.25
C SER A 9 -7.16 0.31 31.64
N ALA A 10 -6.27 -0.53 31.11
CA ALA A 10 -4.85 -0.57 31.46
C ALA A 10 -3.95 0.38 30.64
N HIS A 11 -4.46 1.05 29.59
CA HIS A 11 -3.62 1.87 28.70
C HIS A 11 -3.91 3.39 28.80
N PRO A 12 -2.86 4.24 28.79
CA PRO A 12 -3.02 5.69 28.94
C PRO A 12 -3.75 6.29 27.73
N ARG A 13 -4.85 7.00 28.01
CA ARG A 13 -5.69 7.69 27.03
C ARG A 13 -4.94 8.82 26.33
N THR A 14 -4.91 8.82 25.00
CA THR A 14 -4.52 9.99 24.22
C THR A 14 -5.64 11.05 24.30
N PRO A 15 -5.34 12.35 24.53
CA PRO A 15 -6.39 13.35 24.69
C PRO A 15 -7.22 13.54 23.41
N ALA A 16 -8.55 13.49 23.56
CA ALA A 16 -9.51 13.78 22.50
C ALA A 16 -9.35 15.22 21.99
N GLY A 17 -9.02 15.37 20.71
CA GLY A 17 -8.84 16.70 20.09
C GLY A 17 -8.08 16.74 18.76
N VAL A 18 -7.53 15.62 18.27
CA VAL A 18 -6.84 15.58 16.98
C VAL A 18 -7.78 14.98 15.94
N ARG A 19 -8.29 15.80 15.02
CA ARG A 19 -8.85 15.32 13.76
C ARG A 19 -7.69 14.87 12.87
N SER A 20 -7.51 13.58 12.68
CA SER A 20 -6.52 13.02 11.76
C SER A 20 -7.20 12.20 10.66
N GLY A 21 -7.61 12.89 9.60
CA GLY A 21 -7.42 12.30 8.27
C GLY A 21 -5.94 12.41 7.96
N GLY A 22 -5.22 11.28 7.94
CA GLY A 22 -3.79 11.31 7.67
C GLY A 22 -3.09 10.00 8.01
N GLN A 23 -2.64 9.33 6.96
CA GLN A 23 -1.65 8.25 6.92
C GLN A 23 -0.58 8.35 8.02
N PHE A 24 -0.41 7.27 8.78
CA PHE A 24 0.80 7.03 9.57
C PHE A 24 1.33 5.63 9.26
N SER A 25 2.23 5.53 8.29
CA SER A 25 3.19 4.43 8.24
C SER A 25 4.23 4.68 9.33
N THR A 26 4.39 3.75 10.29
CA THR A 26 5.37 3.84 11.38
C THR A 26 6.79 3.43 10.98
N ARG A 27 7.05 3.14 9.69
CA ARG A 27 8.42 3.02 9.18
C ARG A 27 9.05 4.41 9.03
N ALA A 28 10.28 4.54 9.52
CA ALA A 28 11.11 5.71 9.27
C ALA A 28 11.11 5.98 7.76
N ARG A 29 10.55 7.13 7.36
CA ARG A 29 10.80 7.69 6.03
C ARG A 29 12.31 7.65 5.86
N GLY A 30 12.79 6.90 4.88
CA GLY A 30 14.11 7.14 4.33
C GLY A 30 14.07 8.55 3.77
N GLU A 31 14.33 9.55 4.61
CA GLU A 31 14.49 10.93 4.20
C GLU A 31 15.81 11.05 3.44
N ALA A 32 15.84 10.51 2.22
CA ALA A 32 16.60 11.13 1.16
C ALA A 32 15.79 12.35 0.69
N SER A 33 15.61 13.33 1.59
CA SER A 33 15.11 14.64 1.17
C SER A 33 16.25 15.31 0.40
N ILE A 34 16.11 15.39 -0.93
CA ILE A 34 16.97 16.26 -1.72
C ILE A 34 16.57 17.68 -1.33
N THR A 35 17.36 18.31 -0.46
CA THR A 35 17.14 19.70 -0.05
C THR A 35 17.27 20.60 -1.27
N LEU A 36 16.19 21.29 -1.61
CA LEU A 36 16.15 22.25 -2.71
C LEU A 36 16.33 23.64 -2.12
N ASP A 37 17.51 24.23 -2.31
CA ASP A 37 17.74 25.65 -2.08
C ASP A 37 16.88 26.46 -3.07
N ASP A 38 16.30 27.55 -2.56
CA ASP A 38 15.34 28.49 -3.17
C ASP A 38 13.86 28.15 -2.93
N SER A 39 13.11 29.12 -2.39
CA SER A 39 11.69 29.01 -2.00
C SER A 39 10.75 29.66 -3.05
N PRO A 40 10.31 28.91 -4.08
CA PRO A 40 9.28 29.35 -5.02
C PRO A 40 7.88 29.39 -4.39
N THR A 41 6.94 30.09 -5.05
CA THR A 41 5.50 30.02 -4.71
C THR A 41 4.91 28.66 -5.10
N ARG A 42 3.72 28.28 -4.60
CA ARG A 42 3.10 26.97 -4.90
C ARG A 42 2.86 26.72 -6.40
N ALA A 43 2.58 27.77 -7.18
CA ALA A 43 2.45 27.67 -8.64
C ALA A 43 3.81 27.49 -9.33
N ASP A 44 4.83 28.20 -8.85
CA ASP A 44 6.22 28.04 -9.29
C ASP A 44 6.75 26.64 -8.95
N TRP A 45 6.36 26.08 -7.79
CA TRP A 45 6.68 24.70 -7.42
C TRP A 45 6.11 23.69 -8.40
N SER A 46 4.88 23.86 -8.87
CA SER A 46 4.28 22.93 -9.85
C SER A 46 5.04 22.96 -11.18
N ALA A 47 5.36 24.15 -11.69
CA ALA A 47 6.12 24.30 -12.93
C ALA A 47 7.55 23.77 -12.79
N VAL A 48 8.22 24.07 -11.67
CA VAL A 48 9.58 23.60 -11.37
C VAL A 48 9.62 22.08 -11.19
N VAL A 49 8.63 21.48 -10.53
CA VAL A 49 8.54 20.02 -10.37
C VAL A 49 8.21 19.33 -11.69
N GLN A 50 7.34 19.90 -12.53
CA GLN A 50 7.02 19.37 -13.86
C GLN A 50 8.23 19.42 -14.80
N ASP A 51 8.93 20.56 -14.88
CA ASP A 51 10.11 20.71 -15.73
C ASP A 51 11.29 19.86 -15.24
N ARG A 52 11.52 19.79 -13.92
CA ARG A 52 12.57 18.93 -13.34
C ARG A 52 12.24 17.45 -13.49
N GLY A 53 10.98 17.06 -13.24
CA GLY A 53 10.51 15.69 -13.42
C GLY A 53 10.66 15.22 -14.86
N ARG A 54 10.34 16.09 -15.83
CA ARG A 54 10.56 15.83 -17.25
C ARG A 54 12.05 15.63 -17.56
N GLY A 55 12.92 16.53 -17.12
CA GLY A 55 14.37 16.42 -17.37
C GLY A 55 14.98 15.13 -16.79
N ILE A 56 14.54 14.73 -15.59
CA ILE A 56 15.00 13.48 -14.94
C ILE A 56 14.44 12.25 -15.64
N ALA A 57 13.17 12.24 -16.03
CA ALA A 57 12.60 11.13 -16.80
C ALA A 57 13.31 10.93 -18.14
N MET A 58 13.69 12.02 -18.83
CA MET A 58 14.50 11.94 -20.05
C MET A 58 15.91 11.42 -19.78
N ALA A 59 16.56 11.85 -18.70
CA ALA A 59 17.86 11.33 -18.30
C ALA A 59 17.79 9.82 -17.98
N LEU A 60 16.77 9.38 -17.25
CA LEU A 60 16.53 7.97 -16.96
C LEU A 60 16.31 7.18 -18.24
N HIS A 61 15.50 7.69 -19.18
CA HIS A 61 15.30 7.08 -20.49
C HIS A 61 16.62 6.96 -21.27
N GLU A 62 17.43 8.01 -21.31
CA GLU A 62 18.72 8.01 -22.01
C GLU A 62 19.69 6.97 -21.42
N VAL A 63 19.71 6.81 -20.10
CA VAL A 63 20.59 5.85 -19.41
C VAL A 63 20.10 4.41 -19.52
N THR A 64 18.78 4.18 -19.50
CA THR A 64 18.20 2.83 -19.33
C THR A 64 17.53 2.27 -20.59
N GLY A 65 17.14 3.14 -21.53
CA GLY A 65 16.24 2.82 -22.64
C GLY A 65 14.77 2.61 -22.26
N TRP A 66 14.39 2.83 -20.99
CA TRP A 66 13.04 2.57 -20.51
C TRP A 66 12.03 3.61 -20.99
N PRO A 67 10.81 3.22 -21.41
CA PRO A 67 9.85 4.15 -21.98
C PRO A 67 9.42 5.24 -20.99
N VAL A 68 9.36 6.48 -21.47
CA VAL A 68 8.86 7.60 -20.67
C VAL A 68 7.35 7.53 -20.58
N VAL A 69 6.84 7.72 -19.37
CA VAL A 69 5.41 7.84 -19.11
C VAL A 69 5.07 9.17 -18.47
N THR A 70 3.84 9.63 -18.68
CA THR A 70 3.26 10.80 -18.01
C THR A 70 1.98 10.41 -17.28
N SER A 71 1.74 11.01 -16.13
CA SER A 71 0.40 11.02 -15.53
C SER A 71 -0.48 12.06 -16.21
N SER A 72 -1.79 11.95 -16.04
CA SER A 72 -2.77 12.95 -16.48
C SER A 72 -2.55 14.35 -15.90
N ALA A 73 -1.87 14.45 -14.75
CA ALA A 73 -1.48 15.71 -14.12
C ALA A 73 -0.13 16.27 -14.64
N GLY A 74 0.46 15.62 -15.65
CA GLY A 74 1.69 16.08 -16.31
C GLY A 74 2.97 15.81 -15.52
N GLN A 75 2.98 14.86 -14.58
CA GLN A 75 4.22 14.38 -13.99
C GLN A 75 4.88 13.35 -14.90
N PHE A 76 6.19 13.41 -15.04
CA PHE A 76 6.97 12.53 -15.91
C PHE A 76 7.77 11.50 -15.10
N ALA A 77 7.91 10.31 -15.66
CA ALA A 77 8.65 9.19 -15.10
C ALA A 77 9.09 8.22 -16.20
N VAL A 78 9.76 7.13 -15.83
CA VAL A 78 10.02 6.00 -16.75
C VAL A 78 9.30 4.75 -16.26
N ARG A 79 8.75 3.96 -17.19
CA ARG A 79 8.20 2.64 -16.91
C ARG A 79 9.33 1.62 -16.97
N THR A 80 9.61 1.02 -15.84
CA THR A 80 10.64 0.00 -15.65
C THR A 80 10.24 -1.35 -16.30
N PRO A 81 11.18 -2.30 -16.52
CA PRO A 81 10.89 -3.58 -17.16
C PRO A 81 9.89 -4.46 -16.42
N ASN A 82 9.77 -4.30 -15.10
CA ASN A 82 8.79 -5.02 -14.28
C ASN A 82 7.43 -4.31 -14.20
N GLY A 83 7.23 -3.27 -15.01
CA GLY A 83 5.96 -2.53 -15.12
C GLY A 83 5.78 -1.42 -14.08
N ARG A 84 6.71 -1.25 -13.14
CA ARG A 84 6.71 -0.14 -12.17
C ARG A 84 7.11 1.19 -12.80
N VAL A 85 6.88 2.27 -12.08
CA VAL A 85 7.21 3.63 -12.48
C VAL A 85 8.33 4.15 -11.59
N LEU A 86 9.49 4.46 -12.18
CA LEU A 86 10.60 5.16 -11.50
C LEU A 86 10.48 6.66 -11.77
N HIS A 87 10.32 7.44 -10.71
CA HIS A 87 10.18 8.89 -10.74
C HIS A 87 11.07 9.55 -9.68
N LEU A 88 10.98 10.88 -9.52
CA LEU A 88 11.83 11.64 -8.59
C LEU A 88 11.67 11.18 -7.12
N GLY A 89 10.49 10.70 -6.74
CA GLY A 89 10.22 10.18 -5.40
C GLY A 89 10.53 8.69 -5.21
N GLY A 90 11.14 8.02 -6.19
CA GLY A 90 11.49 6.60 -6.13
C GLY A 90 10.67 5.72 -7.08
N VAL A 91 10.51 4.45 -6.72
CA VAL A 91 9.84 3.45 -7.56
C VAL A 91 8.46 3.10 -7.01
N ASP A 92 7.43 3.29 -7.81
CA ASP A 92 6.03 3.03 -7.47
C ASP A 92 5.38 2.03 -8.41
N ASN A 93 4.24 1.47 -8.02
CA ASN A 93 3.35 0.89 -9.02
C ASN A 93 2.67 2.02 -9.83
N GLN A 94 2.20 1.69 -11.03
CA GLN A 94 1.60 2.67 -11.95
C GLN A 94 0.41 3.42 -11.34
N ALA A 95 -0.44 2.71 -10.59
CA ALA A 95 -1.68 3.26 -10.05
C ALA A 95 -1.43 4.24 -8.90
N THR A 96 -0.52 3.91 -7.98
CA THR A 96 -0.17 4.79 -6.86
C THR A 96 0.51 6.05 -7.37
N TRP A 97 1.39 5.93 -8.35
CA TRP A 97 1.98 7.10 -8.98
C TRP A 97 0.91 7.99 -9.61
N ALA A 98 0.00 7.43 -10.40
CA ALA A 98 -1.10 8.18 -11.00
C ALA A 98 -2.03 8.84 -9.97
N GLY A 99 -2.32 8.14 -8.86
CA GLY A 99 -3.11 8.67 -7.75
C GLY A 99 -2.42 9.83 -7.03
N ARG A 100 -1.09 9.75 -6.81
CA ARG A 100 -0.29 10.81 -6.19
C ARG A 100 -0.09 12.02 -7.09
N SER A 101 -0.11 11.83 -8.40
CA SER A 101 0.06 12.94 -9.34
C SER A 101 -1.08 13.97 -9.31
N GLY A 102 -2.25 13.64 -8.73
CA GLY A 102 -3.31 14.61 -8.45
C GLY A 102 -4.27 14.90 -9.62
N GLY A 103 -4.32 14.03 -10.63
CA GLY A 103 -5.28 14.12 -11.73
C GLY A 103 -6.62 13.45 -11.41
N ALA A 104 -7.73 14.01 -11.90
CA ALA A 104 -9.06 13.39 -11.79
C ALA A 104 -9.13 12.06 -12.57
N ASP A 105 -8.38 11.98 -13.67
CA ASP A 105 -8.18 10.77 -14.44
C ASP A 105 -6.89 10.09 -13.96
N ARG A 106 -6.94 8.90 -13.36
CA ARG A 106 -5.76 8.19 -12.82
C ARG A 106 -5.01 7.41 -13.92
N SER A 107 -4.97 7.96 -15.13
CA SER A 107 -4.35 7.34 -16.28
C SER A 107 -2.84 7.61 -16.34
N VAL A 108 -2.11 6.62 -16.86
CA VAL A 108 -0.70 6.75 -17.21
C VAL A 108 -0.60 6.56 -18.71
N LEU A 109 -0.03 7.57 -19.36
CA LEU A 109 0.07 7.65 -20.80
C LEU A 109 1.53 7.48 -21.19
N GLU A 110 1.79 6.67 -22.21
CA GLU A 110 3.10 6.68 -22.85
C GLU A 110 3.29 8.00 -23.56
N VAL A 111 4.43 8.66 -23.32
CA VAL A 111 4.74 9.91 -24.00
C VAL A 111 5.18 9.55 -25.41
N PRO A 112 4.44 9.95 -26.48
CA PRO A 112 4.90 9.70 -27.83
C PRO A 112 6.28 10.33 -28.02
N ALA A 113 7.12 9.73 -28.87
CA ALA A 113 8.47 10.19 -29.18
C ALA A 113 8.44 11.56 -29.88
N VAL A 114 8.12 12.61 -29.14
CA VAL A 114 8.34 14.01 -29.50
C VAL A 114 9.72 14.33 -28.97
N ASP A 115 10.61 14.79 -29.86
CA ASP A 115 12.02 15.08 -29.60
C ASP A 115 12.18 15.82 -28.26
N PRO A 116 12.50 15.09 -27.17
CA PRO A 116 12.41 15.67 -25.85
C PRO A 116 13.59 16.61 -25.62
N PRO A 117 13.46 17.62 -24.73
CA PRO A 117 14.60 18.43 -24.37
C PRO A 117 15.73 17.54 -23.87
N ARG A 118 16.93 17.73 -24.42
CA ARG A 118 18.11 16.96 -24.00
C ARG A 118 18.29 17.09 -22.49
N PRO A 119 18.56 15.97 -21.79
CA PRO A 119 18.85 16.03 -20.36
C PRO A 119 20.03 16.96 -20.06
N THR A 120 19.91 17.72 -18.98
CA THR A 120 21.03 18.52 -18.48
C THR A 120 22.03 17.61 -17.75
N PRO A 121 23.30 18.01 -17.58
CA PRO A 121 24.26 17.26 -16.76
C PRO A 121 23.75 16.99 -15.33
N ARG A 122 23.00 17.94 -14.75
CA ARG A 122 22.37 17.76 -13.43
C ARG A 122 21.27 16.69 -13.45
N SER A 123 20.45 16.68 -14.49
CA SER A 123 19.41 15.64 -14.67
C SER A 123 20.03 14.25 -14.82
N MET A 124 21.14 14.14 -15.57
CA MET A 124 21.89 12.89 -15.73
C MET A 124 22.47 12.40 -14.39
N GLN A 125 23.04 13.30 -13.59
CA GLN A 125 23.56 12.96 -12.26
C GLN A 125 22.46 12.41 -11.34
N LEU A 126 21.31 13.10 -11.26
CA LEU A 126 20.18 12.68 -10.43
C LEU A 126 19.58 11.35 -10.90
N ALA A 127 19.45 11.15 -12.22
CA ALA A 127 19.01 9.88 -12.79
C ALA A 127 19.94 8.71 -12.41
N GLY A 128 21.26 8.94 -12.44
CA GLY A 128 22.24 7.95 -11.98
C GLY A 128 22.10 7.59 -10.50
N GLN A 129 21.84 8.59 -9.64
CA GLN A 129 21.61 8.36 -8.20
C GLN A 129 20.32 7.56 -7.96
N LEU A 130 19.20 7.99 -8.55
CA LEU A 130 17.91 7.30 -8.43
C LEU A 130 18.00 5.85 -8.92
N LEU A 131 18.68 5.61 -10.04
CA LEU A 131 18.86 4.26 -10.57
C LEU A 131 19.74 3.42 -9.64
N ALA A 132 20.82 3.97 -9.09
CA ALA A 132 21.66 3.24 -8.14
C ALA A 132 20.88 2.84 -6.88
N GLU A 133 20.14 3.79 -6.30
CA GLU A 133 19.36 3.60 -5.07
C GLU A 133 18.17 2.64 -5.24
N HIS A 134 17.55 2.61 -6.43
CA HIS A 134 16.34 1.83 -6.67
C HIS A 134 16.47 0.74 -7.75
N SER A 135 17.69 0.40 -8.16
CA SER A 135 17.94 -0.57 -9.25
C SER A 135 17.24 -1.91 -9.02
N GLU A 136 17.34 -2.46 -7.81
CA GLU A 136 16.70 -3.72 -7.45
C GLU A 136 15.17 -3.63 -7.58
N ALA A 137 14.54 -2.63 -6.97
CA ALA A 137 13.09 -2.44 -7.03
C ALA A 137 12.59 -2.20 -8.48
N ALA A 138 13.39 -1.53 -9.30
CA ALA A 138 13.07 -1.23 -10.69
C ALA A 138 13.27 -2.43 -11.64
N THR A 139 14.13 -3.39 -11.31
CA THR A 139 14.50 -4.47 -12.24
C THR A 139 14.14 -5.87 -11.76
N ALA A 140 13.74 -6.04 -10.50
CA ALA A 140 13.32 -7.33 -9.97
C ALA A 140 12.16 -7.92 -10.79
N ALA A 141 12.29 -9.19 -11.16
CA ALA A 141 11.29 -9.92 -11.94
C ALA A 141 9.94 -10.00 -11.21
N VAL A 142 9.98 -10.13 -9.88
CA VAL A 142 8.84 -9.96 -8.98
C VAL A 142 9.14 -8.74 -8.11
N PRO A 143 8.39 -7.63 -8.24
CA PRO A 143 8.68 -6.46 -7.46
C PRO A 143 8.40 -6.69 -5.97
N PRO A 144 9.27 -6.22 -5.06
CA PRO A 144 9.07 -6.37 -3.62
C PRO A 144 7.78 -5.69 -3.16
N ILE A 145 7.29 -6.10 -1.99
CA ILE A 145 6.20 -5.42 -1.28
C ILE A 145 6.71 -4.02 -0.93
N GLY A 146 5.94 -2.98 -1.26
CA GLY A 146 6.28 -1.61 -0.88
C GLY A 146 5.08 -0.86 -0.30
N ASP A 147 5.29 0.38 0.12
CA ASP A 147 4.30 1.25 0.77
C ASP A 147 2.97 1.35 0.03
N CYS A 148 3.00 1.19 -1.30
CA CYS A 148 1.81 1.17 -2.14
C CYS A 148 0.95 -0.07 -1.89
N ASP A 149 1.57 -1.24 -1.81
CA ASP A 149 0.88 -2.49 -1.50
C ASP A 149 0.35 -2.44 -0.07
N GLU A 150 1.16 -1.94 0.88
CA GLU A 150 0.73 -1.70 2.26
C GLU A 150 -0.52 -0.83 2.29
N LEU A 151 -0.51 0.36 1.66
CA LEU A 151 -1.69 1.22 1.59
C LEU A 151 -2.91 0.52 0.96
N THR A 152 -2.73 -0.13 -0.19
CA THR A 152 -3.82 -0.77 -0.93
C THR A 152 -4.46 -1.91 -0.13
N PHE A 153 -3.64 -2.77 0.48
CA PHE A 153 -4.12 -3.94 1.21
C PHE A 153 -4.42 -3.66 2.69
N THR A 154 -4.12 -2.47 3.21
CA THR A 154 -4.57 -1.99 4.52
C THR A 154 -5.90 -1.24 4.42
N ALA A 155 -6.09 -0.42 3.38
CA ALA A 155 -7.23 0.50 3.33
C ALA A 155 -8.45 0.01 2.53
N GLU A 156 -8.24 -0.78 1.47
CA GLU A 156 -9.31 -1.02 0.48
C GLU A 156 -9.43 -2.49 0.06
N GLN A 157 -8.31 -3.20 -0.04
CA GLN A 157 -8.24 -4.50 -0.73
C GLN A 157 -7.70 -5.64 0.16
N CYS A 158 -7.68 -5.46 1.48
CA CYS A 158 -7.26 -6.47 2.46
C CYS A 158 -7.90 -7.84 2.20
N HIS A 159 -9.20 -7.86 1.89
CA HIS A 159 -9.96 -9.06 1.56
C HIS A 159 -9.39 -9.86 0.38
N ARG A 160 -8.89 -9.18 -0.67
CA ARG A 160 -8.30 -9.85 -1.85
C ARG A 160 -6.95 -10.46 -1.52
N LEU A 161 -6.13 -9.76 -0.74
CA LEU A 161 -4.86 -10.30 -0.28
C LEU A 161 -5.08 -11.50 0.65
N ALA A 162 -6.04 -11.41 1.57
CA ALA A 162 -6.38 -12.51 2.46
C ALA A 162 -6.88 -13.75 1.68
N GLN A 163 -7.70 -13.55 0.64
CA GLN A 163 -8.08 -14.63 -0.28
C GLN A 163 -6.87 -15.22 -1.00
N ALA A 164 -5.99 -14.39 -1.56
CA ALA A 164 -4.81 -14.88 -2.27
C ALA A 164 -3.84 -15.65 -1.34
N LEU A 165 -3.72 -15.23 -0.08
CA LEU A 165 -2.99 -15.95 0.95
C LEU A 165 -3.65 -17.30 1.26
N HIS A 166 -4.99 -17.33 1.40
CA HIS A 166 -5.75 -18.57 1.58
C HIS A 166 -5.55 -19.53 0.41
N ASP A 167 -5.74 -19.08 -0.82
CA ASP A 167 -5.60 -19.92 -2.03
C ASP A 167 -4.21 -20.54 -2.13
N ALA A 168 -3.18 -19.79 -1.74
CA ALA A 168 -1.79 -20.24 -1.82
C ALA A 168 -1.36 -21.16 -0.65
N SER A 169 -2.01 -21.07 0.51
CA SER A 169 -1.55 -21.75 1.75
C SER A 169 -2.55 -22.75 2.34
N GLY A 170 -3.84 -22.61 2.03
CA GLY A 170 -4.95 -23.28 2.68
C GLY A 170 -5.27 -22.79 4.09
N TRP A 171 -4.65 -21.69 4.55
CA TRP A 171 -4.80 -21.19 5.92
C TRP A 171 -6.13 -20.46 6.13
N GLU A 172 -6.65 -20.50 7.36
CA GLU A 172 -7.94 -19.88 7.70
C GLU A 172 -7.90 -18.36 7.52
N VAL A 173 -8.87 -17.80 6.77
CA VAL A 173 -9.04 -16.35 6.70
C VAL A 173 -9.72 -15.87 7.97
N VAL A 174 -9.14 -14.84 8.58
CA VAL A 174 -9.65 -14.20 9.79
C VAL A 174 -9.78 -12.70 9.58
N VAL A 175 -10.63 -12.08 10.39
CA VAL A 175 -10.86 -10.64 10.37
C VAL A 175 -10.79 -10.04 11.76
N VAL A 176 -10.42 -8.76 11.83
CA VAL A 176 -10.67 -7.93 13.01
C VAL A 176 -12.05 -7.30 12.87
N SER A 177 -12.92 -7.49 13.87
CA SER A 177 -14.28 -6.94 13.89
C SER A 177 -14.76 -6.68 15.32
N ASP A 178 -15.86 -5.93 15.46
CA ASP A 178 -16.61 -5.77 16.72
C ASP A 178 -17.59 -6.94 16.98
N GLY A 179 -17.24 -8.12 16.46
CA GLY A 179 -17.99 -9.35 16.55
C GLY A 179 -18.80 -9.68 15.28
N PRO A 180 -19.26 -10.94 15.13
CA PRO A 180 -20.00 -11.42 13.94
C PRO A 180 -21.28 -10.65 13.60
N HIS A 181 -21.83 -9.95 14.60
CA HIS A 181 -23.07 -9.19 14.52
C HIS A 181 -22.89 -7.77 15.06
N GLY A 182 -21.64 -7.33 15.19
CA GLY A 182 -21.32 -5.97 15.59
C GLY A 182 -21.78 -4.96 14.53
N VAL A 183 -21.93 -3.71 14.97
CA VAL A 183 -22.48 -2.63 14.13
C VAL A 183 -21.44 -2.11 13.14
N ALA A 184 -20.16 -2.11 13.53
CA ALA A 184 -19.05 -1.72 12.66
C ALA A 184 -18.80 -2.77 11.57
N GLY A 185 -19.00 -4.05 11.92
CA GLY A 185 -18.59 -5.16 11.08
C GLY A 185 -17.08 -5.40 11.16
N TRP A 186 -16.48 -5.89 10.08
CA TRP A 186 -15.04 -6.14 10.02
C TRP A 186 -14.28 -4.99 9.37
N VAL A 187 -13.05 -4.74 9.82
CA VAL A 187 -12.21 -3.61 9.35
C VAL A 187 -10.94 -4.03 8.62
N HIS A 188 -10.41 -5.22 8.92
CA HIS A 188 -9.23 -5.74 8.24
C HIS A 188 -9.24 -7.26 8.19
N ALA A 189 -8.52 -7.83 7.22
CA ALA A 189 -8.48 -9.26 6.95
C ALA A 189 -7.04 -9.76 6.77
N GLY A 190 -6.78 -10.97 7.23
CA GLY A 190 -5.52 -11.69 7.09
C GLY A 190 -5.75 -13.20 7.13
N VAL A 191 -4.67 -13.98 7.19
CA VAL A 191 -4.78 -15.44 7.40
C VAL A 191 -4.10 -15.87 8.70
N ARG A 192 -4.71 -16.82 9.40
CA ARG A 192 -4.12 -17.42 10.61
C ARG A 192 -3.17 -18.54 10.21
N THR A 193 -1.88 -18.34 10.51
CA THR A 193 -0.82 -19.33 10.29
C THR A 193 -1.00 -20.56 11.19
N PRO A 194 -0.39 -21.72 10.87
CA PRO A 194 -0.41 -22.90 11.74
C PRO A 194 0.17 -22.65 13.14
N GLY A 195 1.08 -21.67 13.28
CA GLY A 195 1.63 -21.22 14.56
C GLY A 195 0.70 -20.33 15.38
N GLY A 196 -0.49 -19.99 14.86
CA GLY A 196 -1.49 -19.15 15.53
C GLY A 196 -1.29 -17.64 15.33
N GLN A 197 -0.18 -17.22 14.72
CA GLN A 197 0.05 -15.82 14.33
C GLN A 197 -0.76 -15.45 13.09
N ILE A 198 -0.98 -14.15 12.87
CA ILE A 198 -1.72 -13.64 11.71
C ILE A 198 -0.73 -13.16 10.65
N LEU A 199 -0.91 -13.56 9.39
CA LEU A 199 -0.14 -13.04 8.26
C LEU A 199 -1.03 -12.08 7.45
N ASP A 200 -0.59 -10.83 7.32
CA ASP A 200 -1.21 -9.80 6.49
C ASP A 200 -0.16 -9.04 5.66
N VAL A 201 -0.52 -7.90 5.06
CA VAL A 201 0.41 -7.11 4.22
C VAL A 201 1.66 -6.62 4.97
N HIS A 202 1.57 -6.44 6.30
CA HIS A 202 2.70 -6.03 7.13
C HIS A 202 3.59 -7.22 7.56
N GLY A 203 3.25 -8.44 7.13
CA GLY A 203 3.97 -9.66 7.51
C GLY A 203 3.29 -10.37 8.68
N LEU A 204 4.11 -11.07 9.48
CA LEU A 204 3.63 -11.90 10.57
C LEU A 204 3.36 -11.04 11.82
N GLN A 205 2.15 -11.15 12.35
CA GLN A 205 1.62 -10.36 13.46
C GLN A 205 1.24 -11.25 14.63
N ASP A 206 1.46 -10.73 15.84
CA ASP A 206 0.81 -11.25 17.04
C ASP A 206 -0.67 -10.83 17.04
N GLU A 207 -1.57 -11.72 17.46
CA GLU A 207 -3.01 -11.48 17.42
C GLU A 207 -3.43 -10.25 18.25
N GLN A 208 -2.83 -10.05 19.43
CA GLN A 208 -3.19 -8.94 20.31
C GLN A 208 -2.69 -7.60 19.77
N LEU A 209 -1.47 -7.57 19.22
CA LEU A 209 -0.96 -6.36 18.57
C LEU A 209 -1.77 -6.02 17.32
N TRP A 210 -2.18 -7.04 16.56
CA TRP A 210 -3.03 -6.85 15.39
C TRP A 210 -4.39 -6.26 15.78
N ILE A 211 -5.02 -6.74 16.86
CA ILE A 211 -6.27 -6.12 17.37
C ILE A 211 -6.04 -4.65 17.74
N VAL A 212 -4.96 -4.33 18.46
CA VAL A 212 -4.66 -2.95 18.88
C VAL A 212 -4.50 -2.02 17.68
N ASP A 213 -3.80 -2.45 16.64
CA ASP A 213 -3.57 -1.64 15.43
C ASP A 213 -4.89 -1.33 14.68
N TRP A 214 -5.86 -2.24 14.74
CA TRP A 214 -7.10 -2.16 13.95
C TRP A 214 -8.34 -1.71 14.74
N ALA A 215 -8.34 -1.80 16.07
CA ALA A 215 -9.49 -1.43 16.89
C ALA A 215 -9.87 0.05 16.73
N GLU A 216 -8.89 0.95 16.56
CA GLU A 216 -9.16 2.38 16.30
C GLU A 216 -9.94 2.59 15.00
N HIS A 217 -9.79 1.69 14.01
CA HIS A 217 -10.57 1.74 12.78
C HIS A 217 -12.02 1.28 13.00
N CYS A 218 -12.26 0.29 13.87
CA CYS A 218 -13.62 -0.09 14.29
C CYS A 218 -14.31 1.09 14.99
N ASP A 219 -13.61 1.73 15.93
CA ASP A 219 -14.11 2.90 16.67
C ASP A 219 -14.54 4.02 15.70
N ALA A 220 -13.72 4.30 14.68
CA ALA A 220 -13.99 5.35 13.70
C ALA A 220 -15.20 5.06 12.79
N VAL A 221 -15.48 3.78 12.51
CA VAL A 221 -16.63 3.37 11.69
C VAL A 221 -17.93 3.43 12.49
N ALA A 222 -17.87 3.12 13.79
CA ALA A 222 -19.04 3.05 14.66
C ALA A 222 -19.30 4.30 15.52
N ASP A 223 -18.56 5.40 15.29
CA ASP A 223 -18.72 6.64 16.05
C ASP A 223 -20.17 7.16 15.94
N GLY A 224 -20.90 7.11 17.06
CA GLY A 224 -22.31 7.51 17.18
C GLY A 224 -23.33 6.37 17.23
N GLU A 225 -22.90 5.11 17.12
CA GLU A 225 -23.79 3.95 17.21
C GLU A 225 -23.98 3.51 18.67
N GLU A 226 -25.22 3.58 19.19
CA GLU A 226 -25.54 3.30 20.61
C GLU A 226 -25.23 1.85 21.04
N ALA A 227 -25.06 0.93 20.09
CA ALA A 227 -24.81 -0.49 20.34
C ALA A 227 -23.34 -0.91 20.14
N TYR A 228 -22.44 0.02 19.84
CA TYR A 228 -21.02 -0.28 19.70
C TYR A 228 -20.34 -0.35 21.07
N ASP A 229 -19.75 -1.51 21.38
CA ASP A 229 -18.86 -1.69 22.52
C ASP A 229 -17.43 -1.89 22.01
N ARG A 230 -16.58 -0.88 22.24
CA ARG A 230 -15.16 -0.91 21.86
C ARG A 230 -14.40 -2.07 22.50
N ASP A 231 -14.89 -2.58 23.64
CA ASP A 231 -14.23 -3.65 24.38
C ASP A 231 -14.55 -5.04 23.76
N ASP A 232 -15.44 -5.12 22.76
CA ASP A 232 -15.82 -6.33 22.04
C ASP A 232 -15.10 -6.50 20.67
N VAL A 233 -14.07 -5.70 20.38
CA VAL A 233 -13.22 -5.89 19.19
C VAL A 233 -12.29 -7.09 19.35
N GLY A 234 -12.27 -7.98 18.35
CA GLY A 234 -11.44 -9.19 18.37
C GLY A 234 -11.19 -9.79 17.00
N VAL A 235 -10.53 -10.96 16.98
CA VAL A 235 -10.25 -11.72 15.75
C VAL A 235 -11.24 -12.86 15.60
N PHE A 236 -11.94 -12.88 14.47
CA PHE A 236 -13.00 -13.85 14.19
C PHE A 236 -12.74 -14.57 12.86
N PRO A 237 -13.21 -15.83 12.70
CA PRO A 237 -13.22 -16.49 11.41
C PRO A 237 -14.00 -15.66 10.39
N ALA A 238 -13.44 -15.47 9.19
CA ALA A 238 -14.11 -14.68 8.16
C ALA A 238 -15.44 -15.28 7.72
N THR A 239 -15.64 -16.59 7.90
CA THR A 239 -16.92 -17.27 7.63
C THR A 239 -18.08 -16.73 8.45
N ASP A 240 -17.81 -16.23 9.66
CA ASP A 240 -18.83 -15.61 10.51
C ASP A 240 -19.30 -14.25 9.95
N HIS A 241 -18.55 -13.71 8.98
CA HIS A 241 -18.80 -12.46 8.27
C HIS A 241 -19.13 -12.68 6.77
N GLY A 242 -19.62 -13.88 6.42
CA GLY A 242 -20.11 -14.18 5.07
C GLY A 242 -19.02 -14.43 4.01
N TRP A 243 -17.76 -14.60 4.42
CA TRP A 243 -16.71 -15.08 3.53
C TRP A 243 -16.89 -16.58 3.23
N THR A 244 -16.55 -17.00 2.02
CA THR A 244 -16.48 -18.43 1.64
C THR A 244 -15.14 -18.74 0.98
N PRO A 245 -14.55 -19.93 1.19
CA PRO A 245 -13.30 -20.31 0.55
C PRO A 245 -13.33 -20.22 -0.98
N GLU A 246 -14.45 -20.59 -1.60
CA GLU A 246 -14.54 -20.70 -3.06
C GLU A 246 -14.76 -19.36 -3.77
N HIS A 247 -15.37 -18.37 -3.09
CA HIS A 247 -15.81 -17.14 -3.74
C HIS A 247 -15.39 -15.86 -3.00
N GLY A 248 -14.71 -15.98 -1.86
CA GLY A 248 -14.43 -14.84 -1.00
C GLY A 248 -15.70 -14.25 -0.37
N TRP A 249 -15.66 -12.94 -0.12
CA TRP A 249 -16.86 -12.17 0.23
C TRP A 249 -17.62 -11.76 -1.04
N ALA A 250 -18.96 -11.83 -0.99
CA ALA A 250 -19.82 -11.24 -2.00
C ALA A 250 -19.93 -9.71 -1.82
N LEU A 251 -18.80 -9.00 -1.84
CA LEU A 251 -18.78 -7.54 -1.90
C LEU A 251 -19.27 -7.19 -3.31
N GLY A 252 -20.50 -6.68 -3.44
CA GLY A 252 -21.13 -6.40 -4.74
C GLY A 252 -20.21 -5.61 -5.68
N ASP A 253 -20.48 -5.69 -7.00
CA ASP A 253 -19.69 -5.24 -8.18
C ASP A 253 -19.02 -3.85 -8.09
N SER A 254 -18.22 -3.60 -7.06
CA SER A 254 -17.27 -2.52 -7.01
C SER A 254 -16.17 -2.92 -7.97
N ALA A 255 -16.23 -2.30 -9.15
CA ALA A 255 -15.19 -2.46 -10.16
C ALA A 255 -13.84 -2.31 -9.44
N PRO A 256 -12.89 -3.24 -9.66
CA PRO A 256 -11.60 -3.16 -9.00
C PRO A 256 -11.03 -1.77 -9.28
N LEU A 257 -10.67 -1.06 -8.20
CA LEU A 257 -10.03 0.27 -8.31
C LEU A 257 -8.77 0.22 -9.17
N TYR A 258 -8.20 -0.97 -9.33
CA TYR A 258 -6.97 -1.23 -10.07
C TYR A 258 -7.18 -2.41 -11.04
N PRO A 259 -7.00 -2.21 -12.36
CA PRO A 259 -6.81 -3.35 -13.25
C PRO A 259 -5.62 -4.17 -12.73
N ASP A 260 -5.80 -5.49 -12.67
CA ASP A 260 -4.82 -6.48 -12.17
C ASP A 260 -4.60 -6.58 -10.65
N ILE A 261 -5.50 -6.03 -9.80
CA ILE A 261 -5.34 -6.16 -8.33
C ILE A 261 -5.23 -7.62 -7.86
N GLU A 262 -5.98 -8.54 -8.47
CA GLU A 262 -5.91 -9.98 -8.14
C GLU A 262 -4.51 -10.56 -8.41
N LYS A 263 -3.94 -10.20 -9.55
CA LYS A 263 -2.59 -10.64 -9.93
C LYS A 263 -1.56 -10.08 -8.95
N ARG A 264 -1.71 -8.83 -8.52
CA ARG A 264 -0.80 -8.25 -7.53
C ARG A 264 -1.00 -8.87 -6.14
N ALA A 265 -2.24 -9.12 -5.72
CA ALA A 265 -2.53 -9.82 -4.46
C ALA A 265 -1.86 -11.20 -4.43
N ALA A 266 -1.96 -11.99 -5.51
CA ALA A 266 -1.28 -13.28 -5.63
C ALA A 266 0.25 -13.17 -5.57
N GLN A 267 0.84 -12.14 -6.19
CA GLN A 267 2.29 -11.87 -6.09
C GLN A 267 2.71 -11.50 -4.67
N VAL A 268 1.98 -10.61 -4.01
CA VAL A 268 2.26 -10.18 -2.63
C VAL A 268 2.09 -11.35 -1.66
N ALA A 269 1.03 -12.15 -1.80
CA ALA A 269 0.84 -13.38 -1.04
C ALA A 269 2.02 -14.35 -1.21
N SER A 270 2.52 -14.54 -2.43
CA SER A 270 3.68 -15.40 -2.70
C SER A 270 4.94 -14.89 -1.97
N LEU A 271 5.19 -13.58 -1.99
CA LEU A 271 6.32 -12.96 -1.29
C LEU A 271 6.21 -13.10 0.23
N LEU A 272 5.03 -12.86 0.80
CA LEU A 272 4.77 -13.01 2.24
C LEU A 272 4.97 -14.46 2.71
N LEU A 273 4.49 -15.44 1.93
CA LEU A 273 4.65 -16.86 2.25
C LEU A 273 6.10 -17.33 2.10
N GLU A 274 6.88 -16.74 1.19
CA GLU A 274 8.32 -16.98 1.13
C GLU A 274 9.04 -16.40 2.36
N GLN A 275 8.71 -15.18 2.77
CA GLN A 275 9.25 -14.57 3.99
C GLN A 275 8.91 -15.39 5.24
N TYR A 276 7.66 -15.87 5.36
CA TYR A 276 7.23 -16.75 6.45
C TYR A 276 8.07 -18.04 6.51
N ARG A 277 8.23 -18.74 5.39
CA ARG A 277 9.02 -19.98 5.33
C ARG A 277 10.48 -19.77 5.69
N HIS A 278 11.06 -18.62 5.34
CA HIS A 278 12.40 -18.26 5.75
C HIS A 278 12.50 -18.00 7.26
N ALA A 279 11.49 -17.37 7.85
CA ALA A 279 11.44 -17.12 9.29
C ALA A 279 11.30 -18.42 10.10
N GLU A 280 10.54 -19.41 9.62
CA GLU A 280 10.41 -20.72 10.30
C GLU A 280 11.68 -21.58 10.24
N ALA A 281 12.55 -21.35 9.24
CA ALA A 281 13.78 -22.12 9.05
C ALA A 281 14.97 -21.58 9.87
N ALA A 282 14.85 -20.40 10.47
CA ALA A 282 15.89 -19.71 11.23
C ALA A 282 15.84 -20.07 12.73
#